data_AF-A0A8D0N1H7-F1
#
_entry.id   AF-A0A8D0N1H7-F1
#
_cell.length_a   1.000
_cell.length_b   1.000
_cell.length_c   1.000
_cell.angle_alpha   90.00
_cell.angle_beta   90.00
_cell.angle_gamma   90.00
#
_symmetry.space_group_name_H-M   'P 1'
#
loop_
_entity.id
_entity.type
_entity.pdbx_description
1 polymer ?
#
loop_
_entity_poly.entity_id
_entity_poly.type
_entity_poly.pdbx_seq_one_letter_code
_entity_poly.pdbx_strand_id
1 'polypeptide(L)'
;MRENVPGEKKPQNGIPLPPQIFNEEQYCGDFDSFFSAKEENIIYSFLGLAPPPGSKEEEGETAPEEAGDVTEEGAEGEAEDEEAEAGEEEPGDDEEAEEDS
;
A
#
# COMPACT_ATOMS: atom_id res chain seq x y z
N MET A 1 -13.09 2.32 0.06
CA MET A 1 -12.17 1.17 -0.18
C MET A 1 -12.79 0.27 -1.21
N ARG A 2 -12.00 -0.45 -2.01
CA ARG A 2 -12.53 -1.61 -2.77
C ARG A 2 -13.15 -2.61 -1.79
N GLU A 3 -14.24 -3.24 -2.20
CA GLU A 3 -14.95 -4.23 -1.37
C GLU A 3 -14.12 -5.50 -1.16
N ASN A 4 -13.20 -5.79 -2.09
CA ASN A 4 -12.36 -6.98 -2.15
C ASN A 4 -11.16 -6.97 -1.17
N VAL A 5 -11.00 -5.94 -0.34
CA VAL A 5 -9.94 -5.92 0.70
C VAL A 5 -10.37 -6.82 1.87
N PRO A 6 -9.54 -7.81 2.28
CA PRO A 6 -9.83 -8.70 3.41
C PRO A 6 -10.11 -7.93 4.71
N GLY A 7 -10.99 -8.46 5.55
CA GLY A 7 -11.38 -7.82 6.81
C GLY A 7 -10.20 -7.65 7.77
N GLU A 8 -9.30 -8.64 7.86
CA GLU A 8 -8.11 -8.54 8.72
C GLU A 8 -7.10 -7.49 8.25
N LYS A 9 -7.18 -7.09 6.97
CA LYS A 9 -6.33 -6.05 6.35
C LYS A 9 -6.94 -4.65 6.49
N LYS A 10 -8.15 -4.54 7.06
CA LYS A 10 -8.77 -3.25 7.39
C LYS A 10 -8.35 -2.81 8.78
N PRO A 11 -7.92 -1.55 8.97
CA PRO A 11 -7.60 -1.04 10.29
C PRO A 11 -8.87 -0.98 11.16
N GLN A 12 -8.69 -1.03 12.49
CA GLN A 12 -9.79 -0.96 13.45
C GLN A 12 -10.63 0.33 13.30
N ASN A 13 -9.97 1.42 12.92
CA ASN A 13 -10.58 2.70 12.60
C ASN A 13 -10.00 3.24 11.29
N GLY A 14 -10.85 3.84 10.45
CA GLY A 14 -10.41 4.53 9.23
C GLY A 14 -10.26 3.60 8.01
N ILE A 15 -9.46 4.05 7.04
CA ILE A 15 -9.24 3.34 5.78
C ILE A 15 -7.82 2.76 5.70
N PRO A 16 -7.61 1.57 5.08
CA PRO A 16 -6.28 1.08 4.76
C PRO A 16 -5.50 2.16 4.05
N LEU A 17 -4.31 2.43 4.55
CA LEU A 17 -3.44 3.44 3.98
C LEU A 17 -2.92 2.94 2.62
N PRO A 18 -2.81 3.81 1.61
CA PRO A 18 -2.09 3.47 0.40
C PRO A 18 -0.59 3.25 0.70
N PRO A 19 0.13 2.47 -0.12
CA PRO A 19 -0.37 1.70 -1.26
C PRO A 19 -1.15 0.44 -0.82
N GLN A 20 -2.16 0.08 -1.60
CA GLN A 20 -2.88 -1.20 -1.52
C GLN A 20 -2.84 -1.83 -2.92
N ILE A 21 -2.25 -3.02 -3.03
CA ILE A 21 -1.89 -3.63 -4.31
C ILE A 21 -2.96 -4.65 -4.70
N PHE A 22 -3.39 -4.55 -5.95
CA PHE A 22 -4.39 -5.42 -6.53
C PHE A 22 -3.92 -5.91 -7.89
N ASN A 23 -4.19 -7.17 -8.18
CA ASN A 23 -4.21 -7.69 -9.54
C ASN A 23 -5.67 -7.71 -9.98
N GLU A 24 -6.06 -6.67 -10.75
CA GLU A 24 -7.45 -6.40 -11.11
C GLU A 24 -8.35 -6.25 -9.87
N GLU A 25 -9.24 -7.21 -9.62
CA GLU A 25 -10.15 -7.26 -8.48
C GLU A 25 -9.58 -8.06 -7.29
N GLN A 26 -8.49 -8.80 -7.49
CA GLN A 26 -7.84 -9.61 -6.47
C GLN A 26 -6.93 -8.73 -5.62
N TYR A 27 -7.13 -8.76 -4.30
CA TYR A 27 -6.23 -8.09 -3.36
C TYR A 27 -4.95 -8.90 -3.18
N CYS A 28 -3.80 -8.31 -3.50
CA CYS A 28 -2.49 -8.94 -3.33
C CYS A 28 -1.91 -8.65 -1.95
N GLY A 29 -2.01 -7.41 -1.48
CA GLY A 29 -1.45 -7.00 -0.19
C GLY A 29 -1.36 -5.50 0.01
N ASP A 30 -0.80 -5.12 1.14
CA ASP A 30 -0.45 -3.76 1.55
C ASP A 30 1.04 -3.50 1.26
N PHE A 31 1.54 -2.34 1.69
CA PHE A 31 2.94 -1.98 1.59
C PHE A 31 3.88 -3.01 2.25
N ASP A 32 3.60 -3.41 3.50
CA ASP A 32 4.47 -4.33 4.25
C ASP A 32 4.57 -5.69 3.54
N SER A 33 3.45 -6.20 3.05
CA SER A 33 3.42 -7.48 2.33
C SER A 33 4.23 -7.43 1.03
N PHE A 34 4.15 -6.33 0.28
CA PHE A 34 4.96 -6.12 -0.92
C PHE A 34 6.45 -6.01 -0.60
N PHE A 35 6.79 -5.33 0.49
CA PHE A 35 8.17 -5.19 0.94
C PHE A 35 8.77 -6.56 1.28
N SER A 36 8.08 -7.38 2.07
CA SER A 36 8.51 -8.76 2.35
C SER A 36 8.63 -9.60 1.07
N ALA A 37 7.66 -9.49 0.15
CA ALA A 37 7.72 -10.20 -1.13
C ALA A 37 8.93 -9.79 -1.97
N LYS A 38 9.36 -8.53 -1.92
CA LYS A 38 10.57 -8.05 -2.60
C LYS A 38 11.83 -8.65 -1.96
N GLU A 39 11.93 -8.64 -0.63
CA GLU A 39 13.09 -9.18 0.09
C GLU A 39 13.24 -10.69 -0.13
N GLU A 40 12.12 -11.41 -0.15
CA GLU A 40 12.08 -12.84 -0.41
C GLU A 40 12.22 -13.18 -1.91
N ASN A 41 12.31 -12.18 -2.79
CA ASN A 41 12.28 -12.36 -4.25
C ASN A 41 11.10 -13.24 -4.67
N ILE A 42 9.87 -12.89 -4.28
CA ILE A 42 8.61 -13.58 -4.64
C ILE A 42 7.56 -12.60 -5.16
N ILE A 43 7.98 -11.52 -5.81
CA ILE A 43 7.12 -10.42 -6.24
C ILE A 43 6.11 -10.86 -7.30
N TYR A 44 6.47 -11.75 -8.22
CA TYR A 44 5.53 -12.22 -9.23
C TYR A 44 4.45 -13.10 -8.59
N SER A 45 4.86 -13.98 -7.67
CA SER A 45 3.94 -14.80 -6.88
C SER A 45 3.01 -13.94 -6.02
N PHE A 46 3.52 -12.90 -5.37
CA PHE A 46 2.73 -11.93 -4.60
C PHE A 46 1.68 -11.22 -5.46
N LEU A 47 2.02 -10.85 -6.70
CA LEU A 47 1.09 -10.26 -7.66
C LEU A 47 0.13 -11.28 -8.29
N GLY A 48 0.24 -12.56 -7.96
CA GLY A 48 -0.56 -13.63 -8.57
C GLY A 48 -0.20 -13.89 -10.03
N LEU A 49 1.04 -13.59 -10.43
CA LEU A 49 1.58 -13.80 -11.77
C LEU A 49 2.53 -15.00 -11.77
N ALA A 50 2.65 -15.65 -12.92
CA ALA A 50 3.74 -16.59 -13.13
C ALA A 50 5.06 -15.82 -13.25
N PRO A 51 6.14 -16.26 -12.59
CA PRO A 51 7.44 -15.63 -12.76
C PRO A 51 7.91 -15.77 -14.22
N PRO A 52 8.55 -14.74 -14.79
CA PRO A 52 9.02 -14.78 -16.16
C PRO A 52 10.22 -15.74 -16.32
N PRO A 53 10.44 -16.29 -17.52
CA PRO A 53 11.58 -17.16 -17.78
C PRO A 53 12.93 -16.49 -17.49
N GLY A 54 13.84 -17.19 -16.82
CA GLY A 54 15.16 -16.71 -16.41
C GLY A 54 15.14 -15.74 -15.23
N SER A 55 14.00 -15.57 -14.54
CA SER A 55 13.94 -14.81 -13.30
C SER A 55 14.39 -15.66 -12.11
N LYS A 56 14.95 -14.98 -11.09
CA LYS A 56 15.36 -15.62 -9.82
C LYS A 56 14.21 -16.41 -9.17
N GLU A 57 12.97 -16.01 -9.41
CA GLU A 57 11.75 -16.70 -8.95
C GLU A 57 11.41 -17.99 -9.70
N GLU A 58 11.77 -18.11 -10.98
CA GLU A 58 11.50 -19.31 -11.78
C GLU A 58 12.43 -20.46 -11.40
N GLU A 59 13.69 -20.17 -11.07
CA GLU A 59 14.74 -21.18 -10.83
C GLU A 59 14.57 -21.96 -9.52
N GLY A 60 13.56 -21.65 -8.71
CA GLY A 60 13.11 -22.51 -7.61
C GLY A 60 14.04 -22.57 -6.39
N GLU A 61 15.00 -21.65 -6.26
CA GLU A 61 15.88 -21.59 -5.10
C GLU A 61 15.24 -20.79 -3.96
N THR A 62 14.30 -21.42 -3.27
CA THR A 62 13.91 -21.05 -1.89
C THR A 62 14.95 -21.57 -0.88
N ALA A 63 16.24 -21.49 -1.21
CA ALA A 63 17.30 -21.72 -0.24
C ALA A 63 17.44 -20.42 0.59
N PRO A 64 17.49 -20.49 1.93
CA PRO A 64 17.83 -19.34 2.75
C PRO A 64 19.31 -19.03 2.53
N GLU A 65 19.63 -18.38 1.43
CA GLU A 65 20.95 -17.85 1.17
C GLU A 65 21.05 -16.52 1.91
N GLU A 66 21.62 -16.62 3.10
CA GLU A 66 22.42 -15.62 3.82
C GLU A 66 22.22 -14.17 3.37
N ALA A 67 21.78 -13.32 4.31
CA ALA A 67 21.84 -11.86 4.24
C ALA A 67 23.13 -11.39 3.54
N GLY A 68 23.01 -11.05 2.26
CA GLY A 68 24.13 -10.84 1.37
C GLY A 68 23.90 -9.62 0.50
N ASP A 69 24.37 -8.49 1.03
CA ASP A 69 24.72 -7.24 0.34
C ASP A 69 23.60 -6.51 -0.43
N VAL A 70 23.10 -5.46 0.22
CA VAL A 70 22.39 -4.34 -0.40
C VAL A 70 23.32 -3.71 -1.44
N THR A 71 23.17 -4.10 -2.70
CA THR A 71 23.48 -3.21 -3.81
C THR A 71 22.26 -2.36 -4.10
N GLU A 72 22.25 -1.23 -3.40
CA GLU A 72 21.50 -0.03 -3.75
C GLU A 72 21.87 0.36 -5.19
N GLU A 73 21.02 0.02 -6.16
CA GLU A 73 20.95 0.75 -7.43
C GLU A 73 19.51 1.24 -7.65
N GLY A 74 19.29 2.45 -7.15
CA GLY A 74 18.56 3.54 -7.80
C GLY A 74 17.25 3.23 -8.53
N ALA A 75 16.14 3.53 -7.86
CA ALA A 75 15.07 4.27 -8.50
C ALA A 75 14.79 5.49 -7.63
N GLU A 76 15.48 6.57 -7.97
CA GLU A 76 15.29 7.92 -7.45
C GLU A 76 13.90 8.37 -7.88
N GLY A 77 12.93 8.27 -6.97
CA GLY A 77 11.69 9.03 -7.04
C GLY A 77 11.88 10.21 -6.10
N GLU A 78 12.23 11.37 -6.65
CA GLU A 78 12.19 12.65 -5.93
C GLU A 78 10.76 12.84 -5.41
N ALA A 79 10.55 12.58 -4.13
CA ALA A 79 9.39 13.08 -3.41
C ALA A 79 9.66 14.56 -3.16
N GLU A 80 9.25 15.39 -4.11
CA GLU A 80 9.13 16.82 -3.91
C GLU A 80 8.08 17.06 -2.81
N ASP A 81 8.63 17.55 -1.70
CA ASP A 81 7.95 18.08 -0.52
C ASP A 81 7.07 19.26 -0.94
N GLU A 82 5.75 19.06 -0.93
CA GLU A 82 4.80 20.17 -0.81
C GLU A 82 4.07 20.03 0.54
N GLU A 83 4.69 20.59 1.58
CA GLU A 83 3.92 21.13 2.70
C GLU A 83 3.06 22.28 2.20
N ALA A 84 1.74 22.14 2.33
CA ALA A 84 0.80 23.26 2.32
C ALA A 84 -0.10 23.15 3.55
N GLU A 85 0.38 23.79 4.62
CA GLU A 85 -0.35 24.70 5.52
C GLU A 85 -1.87 24.48 5.71
N ALA A 86 -2.20 24.21 6.97
CA ALA A 86 -3.33 24.72 7.73
C ALA A 86 -4.44 25.48 6.96
N GLY A 87 -5.63 24.90 6.98
CA GLY A 87 -6.90 25.61 6.79
C GLY A 87 -7.85 25.25 7.93
N GLU A 88 -7.61 25.81 9.12
CA GLU A 88 -8.71 26.11 10.05
C GLU A 88 -9.33 27.43 9.57
N GLU A 89 -10.66 27.47 9.43
CA GLU A 89 -11.66 28.53 9.72
C GLU A 89 -12.98 28.05 9.07
N GLU A 90 -14.17 27.96 9.66
CA GLU A 90 -14.78 28.22 10.96
C GLU A 90 -16.19 27.52 10.87
N PRO A 91 -16.92 27.33 11.99
CA PRO A 91 -18.22 26.67 12.00
C PRO A 91 -19.30 27.55 11.36
N GLY A 92 -20.22 26.92 10.63
CA GLY A 92 -21.41 27.58 10.11
C GLY A 92 -22.34 27.99 11.25
N ASP A 93 -22.33 29.28 11.56
CA ASP A 93 -23.35 29.99 12.32
C ASP A 93 -24.37 30.58 11.33
N ASP A 94 -25.65 30.22 11.49
CA ASP A 94 -26.79 31.11 11.22
C ASP A 94 -28.02 30.60 12.00
N GLU A 95 -28.08 31.06 13.24
CA GLU A 95 -29.20 31.75 13.89
C GLU A 95 -30.66 31.22 13.71
N GLU A 96 -31.20 30.73 14.84
CA GLU A 96 -32.47 31.13 15.47
C GLU A 96 -33.59 31.70 14.56
N ALA A 97 -34.69 30.94 14.45
CA ALA A 97 -36.02 31.49 14.21
C ALA A 97 -37.06 30.76 15.08
N GLU A 98 -37.19 31.26 16.30
CA GLU A 98 -38.41 31.56 17.07
C GLU A 98 -39.77 30.97 16.62
N GLU A 99 -40.52 30.59 17.65
CA GLU A 99 -41.98 30.68 17.84
C GLU A 99 -42.98 29.63 17.31
N ASP A 100 -43.63 29.02 18.31
CA ASP A 100 -45.10 28.90 18.48
C ASP A 100 -45.87 27.73 17.82
N SER A 101 -46.12 26.67 18.61
CA SER A 101 -47.44 26.07 18.90
C SER A 101 -47.36 24.77 19.70
#